data_AF-A0A948GPV1-F1
#
_entry.id   AF-A0A948GPV1-F1
#
_cell.length_a   1.000
_cell.length_b   1.000
_cell.length_c   1.000
_cell.angle_alpha   90.00
_cell.angle_beta   90.00
_cell.angle_gamma   90.00
#
_symmetry.space_group_name_H-M   'P 1'
#
loop_
_entity.id
_entity.type
_entity.pdbx_description
1 polymer ?
#
loop_
_entity_poly.entity_id
_entity_poly.type
_entity_poly.pdbx_seq_one_letter_code
_entity_poly.pdbx_strand_id
1 'polypeptide(L)'
;MTPADALVAFDRKILETYSRRTASALGTALPLRMALPRIESFLALNVAKEVRKDALVIRQAGGVSGRQSVPDAAVLRQLYEATLEVDSDFLARIGGFPVGIVIRYEEIEPIRLRRIGRLYRAAQMIVEDWSQQGGGRAALRSRFTRGELETLVYDLLQLYALETQALSRSLRLPGLLTPLREGIARSLYRVMIDTAGRLAREVATVVHRPGRN
;
A
#
# COMPACT_ATOMS: atom_id res chain seq x y z
N MET A 1 2.91 19.07 -13.65
CA MET A 1 2.76 17.77 -12.94
C MET A 1 2.12 16.79 -13.91
N THR A 2 2.73 15.64 -14.15
CA THR A 2 2.16 14.63 -15.07
C THR A 2 0.94 13.94 -14.43
N PRO A 3 0.04 13.31 -15.20
CA PRO A 3 -1.03 12.47 -14.66
C PRO A 3 -0.52 11.39 -13.70
N ALA A 4 0.60 10.75 -14.04
CA ALA A 4 1.23 9.74 -13.19
C ALA A 4 1.70 10.35 -11.86
N ASP A 5 2.37 11.50 -11.86
CA ASP A 5 2.81 12.16 -10.61
C ASP A 5 1.63 12.62 -9.74
N ALA A 6 0.54 13.06 -10.36
CA ALA A 6 -0.68 13.41 -9.65
C ALA A 6 -1.33 12.18 -8.99
N LEU A 7 -1.33 11.04 -9.68
CA LEU A 7 -1.81 9.78 -9.14
C LEU A 7 -0.90 9.25 -8.01
N VAL A 8 0.42 9.39 -8.15
CA VAL A 8 1.39 9.08 -7.07
C VAL A 8 1.11 9.93 -5.83
N ALA A 9 0.84 11.22 -6.00
CA ALA A 9 0.50 12.09 -4.87
C ALA A 9 -0.81 11.68 -4.19
N PHE A 10 -1.80 11.24 -4.97
CA PHE A 10 -3.07 10.72 -4.46
C PHE A 10 -2.88 9.41 -3.69
N ASP A 11 -2.15 8.45 -4.26
CA ASP A 11 -1.82 7.18 -3.63
C ASP A 11 -1.05 7.36 -2.32
N ARG A 12 -0.01 8.23 -2.32
CA ARG A 12 0.72 8.63 -1.12
C ARG A 12 -0.24 9.08 -0.01
N LYS A 13 -1.19 9.96 -0.33
CA LYS A 13 -2.14 10.50 0.65
C LYS A 13 -3.03 9.39 1.25
N ILE A 14 -3.40 8.38 0.45
CA ILE A 14 -4.13 7.20 0.92
C ILE A 14 -3.26 6.40 1.88
N LEU A 15 -2.03 6.04 1.49
CA LEU A 15 -1.11 5.25 2.33
C LEU A 15 -0.75 5.94 3.65
N GLU A 16 -0.45 7.24 3.61
CA GLU A 16 -0.17 8.03 4.82
C GLU A 16 -1.38 8.08 5.75
N THR A 17 -2.58 8.29 5.20
CA THR A 17 -3.82 8.31 5.98
C THR A 17 -4.14 6.95 6.57
N TYR A 18 -3.95 5.88 5.79
CA TYR A 18 -4.10 4.51 6.21
C TYR A 18 -3.18 4.19 7.38
N SER A 19 -1.87 4.42 7.21
CA SER A 19 -0.86 4.14 8.23
C SER A 19 -1.11 4.91 9.53
N ARG A 20 -1.40 6.22 9.43
CA ARG A 20 -1.74 7.04 10.61
C ARG A 20 -2.95 6.51 11.36
N ARG A 21 -4.02 6.14 10.65
CA ARG A 21 -5.26 5.62 11.28
C ARG A 21 -5.04 4.23 11.90
N THR A 22 -4.28 3.36 11.22
CA THR A 22 -3.89 2.06 11.76
C THR A 22 -3.05 2.21 13.02
N ALA A 23 -2.04 3.09 13.01
CA ALA A 23 -1.20 3.36 14.18
C ALA A 23 -2.01 3.90 15.36
N SER A 24 -2.92 4.86 15.10
CA SER A 24 -3.81 5.40 16.13
C SER A 24 -4.71 4.32 16.74
N ALA A 25 -5.32 3.47 15.90
CA ALA A 25 -6.18 2.39 16.38
C ALA A 25 -5.40 1.31 17.16
N LEU A 26 -4.17 1.00 16.75
CA LEU A 26 -3.29 0.12 17.50
C LEU A 26 -2.88 0.69 18.86
N GLY A 27 -2.57 1.99 18.92
CA GLY A 27 -2.23 2.68 20.17
C GLY A 27 -3.37 2.66 21.19
N THR A 28 -4.62 2.57 20.74
CA THR A 28 -5.78 2.34 21.62
C THR A 28 -5.98 0.88 22.04
N ALA A 29 -5.51 -0.07 21.22
CA ALA A 29 -5.74 -1.50 21.42
C ALA A 29 -4.62 -2.21 22.21
N LEU A 30 -3.40 -1.65 22.23
CA LEU A 30 -2.23 -2.25 22.88
C LEU A 30 -1.56 -1.26 23.84
N PRO A 31 -1.02 -1.71 24.99
CA PRO A 31 -0.29 -0.86 25.93
C PRO A 31 1.14 -0.54 25.43
N LEU A 32 1.29 -0.12 24.17
CA LEU A 32 2.57 0.14 23.51
C LEU A 32 3.12 1.57 23.75
N ARG A 33 2.58 2.28 24.75
CA ARG A 33 2.87 3.71 24.99
C ARG A 33 4.36 4.02 25.15
N MET A 34 5.17 3.09 25.69
CA MET A 34 6.60 3.31 25.90
C MET A 34 7.48 3.04 24.66
N ALA A 35 7.00 2.29 23.68
CA ALA A 35 7.72 2.02 22.43
C ALA A 35 7.29 2.95 21.27
N LEU A 36 6.25 3.77 21.49
CA LEU A 36 5.57 4.56 20.47
C LEU A 36 6.51 5.43 19.61
N PRO A 37 7.46 6.22 20.16
CA PRO A 37 8.28 7.12 19.34
C PRO A 37 9.19 6.38 18.33
N ARG A 38 9.74 5.22 18.74
CA ARG A 38 10.57 4.38 17.85
C ARG A 38 9.71 3.67 16.82
N ILE A 39 8.49 3.25 17.20
CA ILE A 39 7.52 2.65 16.28
C ILE A 39 7.05 3.68 15.25
N GLU A 40 6.76 4.92 15.65
CA GLU A 40 6.35 6.00 14.75
C GLU A 40 7.43 6.31 13.70
N SER A 41 8.69 6.40 14.12
CA SER A 41 9.83 6.60 13.20
C SER A 41 9.97 5.44 12.21
N PHE A 42 9.84 4.21 12.70
CA PHE A 42 9.85 3.01 11.85
C PHE A 42 8.67 3.00 10.85
N LEU A 43 7.45 3.33 11.31
CA LEU A 43 6.26 3.39 10.48
C LEU A 43 6.38 4.48 9.41
N ALA A 44 6.94 5.64 9.73
CA ALA A 44 7.19 6.70 8.76
C ALA A 44 8.16 6.24 7.66
N LEU A 45 9.26 5.57 8.04
CA LEU A 45 10.20 4.99 7.08
C LEU A 45 9.53 3.90 6.23
N ASN A 46 8.69 3.05 6.82
CA ASN A 46 7.99 2.00 6.10
C ASN A 46 6.94 2.57 5.13
N VAL A 47 6.21 3.62 5.50
CA VAL A 47 5.29 4.33 4.58
C VAL A 47 6.07 4.97 3.44
N ALA A 48 7.18 5.65 3.73
CA ALA A 48 8.01 6.25 2.68
C ALA A 48 8.55 5.19 1.70
N LYS A 49 8.89 4.00 2.21
CA LYS A 49 9.28 2.84 1.41
C LYS A 49 8.15 2.36 0.50
N GLU A 50 6.94 2.15 1.03
CA GLU A 50 5.79 1.71 0.23
C GLU A 50 5.37 2.76 -0.81
N VAL A 51 5.40 4.05 -0.47
CA VAL A 51 5.15 5.15 -1.43
C VAL A 51 6.17 5.15 -2.57
N ARG A 52 7.46 4.86 -2.30
CA ARG A 52 8.49 4.75 -3.34
C ARG A 52 8.18 3.58 -4.28
N LYS A 53 7.77 2.42 -3.75
CA LYS A 53 7.40 1.25 -4.56
C LYS A 53 6.20 1.54 -5.45
N ASP A 54 5.15 2.12 -4.89
CA ASP A 54 3.93 2.43 -5.64
C ASP A 54 4.19 3.49 -6.72
N ALA A 55 5.07 4.45 -6.44
CA ALA A 55 5.50 5.43 -7.44
C ALA A 55 6.20 4.79 -8.64
N LEU A 56 7.03 3.76 -8.43
CA LEU A 56 7.65 3.02 -9.54
C LEU A 56 6.58 2.36 -10.41
N VAL A 57 5.62 1.67 -9.80
CA VAL A 57 4.54 0.98 -10.50
C VAL A 57 3.65 1.96 -11.28
N ILE A 58 3.22 3.05 -10.65
CA ILE A 58 2.33 4.06 -11.25
C ILE A 58 3.03 4.77 -12.42
N ARG A 59 4.30 5.15 -12.28
CA ARG A 59 5.04 5.83 -13.35
C ARG A 59 5.29 4.91 -14.53
N GLN A 60 5.64 3.65 -14.28
CA GLN A 60 5.80 2.67 -15.35
C GLN A 60 4.49 2.47 -16.11
N ALA A 61 3.37 2.35 -15.39
CA ALA A 61 2.04 2.23 -16.01
C ALA A 61 1.66 3.46 -16.86
N GLY A 62 2.06 4.66 -16.44
CA GLY A 62 1.81 5.90 -17.18
C GLY A 62 2.72 6.12 -18.40
N GLY A 63 3.84 5.39 -18.51
CA GLY A 63 4.75 5.45 -19.65
C GLY A 63 4.35 4.55 -20.83
N VAL A 64 3.43 3.61 -20.62
CA VAL A 64 2.95 2.69 -21.65
C VAL A 64 1.69 3.25 -22.31
N SER A 65 1.69 3.32 -23.64
CA SER A 65 0.51 3.74 -24.42
C SER A 65 -0.23 2.51 -24.97
N GLY A 66 -1.54 2.47 -24.75
CA GLY A 66 -2.45 1.49 -25.33
C GLY A 66 -3.07 0.55 -24.28
N ARG A 67 -4.36 0.25 -24.47
CA ARG A 67 -5.15 -0.63 -23.59
C ARG A 67 -4.64 -2.07 -23.64
N GLN A 68 -3.62 -2.38 -22.85
CA GLN A 68 -3.33 -3.75 -22.49
C GLN A 68 -4.24 -4.16 -21.33
N SER A 69 -5.12 -5.13 -21.57
CA SER A 69 -6.03 -5.62 -20.53
C SER A 69 -5.28 -6.31 -19.39
N VAL A 70 -4.08 -6.87 -19.60
CA VAL A 70 -3.29 -7.58 -18.59
C VAL A 70 -1.83 -7.11 -18.68
N PRO A 71 -1.17 -6.74 -17.57
CA PRO A 71 0.25 -6.42 -17.59
C PRO A 71 1.05 -7.66 -17.99
N ASP A 72 2.04 -7.49 -18.86
CA ASP A 72 2.97 -8.57 -19.20
C ASP A 72 3.65 -9.10 -17.91
N ALA A 73 3.74 -10.43 -17.80
CA ALA A 73 4.41 -11.10 -16.69
C ALA A 73 5.88 -10.65 -16.56
N ALA A 74 6.56 -10.37 -17.68
CA ALA A 74 7.92 -9.84 -17.66
C ALA A 74 7.98 -8.44 -17.01
N VAL A 75 7.02 -7.56 -17.32
CA VAL A 75 6.92 -6.22 -16.72
C VAL A 75 6.63 -6.32 -15.21
N LEU A 76 5.72 -7.20 -14.79
CA LEU A 76 5.44 -7.40 -13.37
C LEU A 76 6.66 -7.95 -12.62
N ARG A 77 7.44 -8.82 -13.25
CA ARG A 77 8.67 -9.35 -12.67
C ARG A 77 9.74 -8.29 -12.50
N GLN A 78 9.98 -7.47 -13.53
CA GLN A 78 10.91 -6.34 -13.45
C GLN A 78 10.50 -5.33 -12.37
N LEU A 79 9.22 -5.00 -12.28
CA LEU A 79 8.71 -4.12 -11.23
C LEU A 79 8.89 -4.74 -9.84
N TYR A 80 8.63 -6.03 -9.69
CA TYR A 80 8.87 -6.75 -8.44
C TYR A 80 10.33 -6.66 -8.02
N GLU A 81 11.27 -6.96 -8.93
CA GLU A 81 12.71 -6.86 -8.69
C GLU A 81 13.13 -5.44 -8.30
N ALA A 82 12.63 -4.41 -9.00
CA ALA A 82 12.87 -3.01 -8.63
C ALA A 82 12.33 -2.67 -7.24
N THR A 83 11.24 -3.29 -6.77
CA THR A 83 10.76 -3.09 -5.40
C THR A 83 11.67 -3.70 -4.34
N LEU A 84 12.48 -4.71 -4.68
CA LEU A 84 13.45 -5.33 -3.77
C LEU A 84 14.61 -4.38 -3.46
N GLU A 85 15.04 -3.57 -4.44
CA GLU A 85 16.06 -2.54 -4.22
C GLU A 85 15.57 -1.51 -3.18
N VAL A 86 14.30 -1.11 -3.27
CA VAL A 86 13.67 -0.21 -2.29
C VAL A 86 13.60 -0.84 -0.89
N ASP A 87 13.38 -2.15 -0.79
CA ASP A 87 13.45 -2.86 0.48
C ASP A 87 14.87 -2.92 1.05
N SER A 88 15.88 -3.17 0.20
CA SER A 88 17.29 -3.16 0.61
C SER A 88 17.71 -1.81 1.19
N ASP A 89 17.36 -0.71 0.50
CA ASP A 89 17.54 0.67 0.97
C ASP A 89 16.91 0.89 2.36
N PHE A 90 15.70 0.36 2.57
CA PHE A 90 15.00 0.48 3.83
C PHE A 90 15.68 -0.31 4.94
N LEU A 91 16.04 -1.57 4.67
CA LEU A 91 16.74 -2.44 5.63
C LEU A 91 18.07 -1.83 6.08
N ALA A 92 18.83 -1.23 5.16
CA ALA A 92 20.06 -0.51 5.49
C ALA A 92 19.83 0.66 6.46
N ARG A 93 18.72 1.40 6.28
CA ARG A 93 18.35 2.54 7.15
C ARG A 93 17.86 2.12 8.54
N ILE A 94 17.31 0.91 8.67
CA ILE A 94 16.81 0.39 9.95
C ILE A 94 17.78 -0.58 10.64
N GLY A 95 19.01 -0.72 10.15
CA GLY A 95 19.99 -1.72 10.65
C GLY A 95 20.32 -1.64 12.15
N GLY A 96 20.00 -0.53 12.83
CA GLY A 96 20.10 -0.39 14.28
C GLY A 96 18.84 -0.81 15.08
N PHE A 97 17.81 -1.34 14.43
CA PHE A 97 16.56 -1.72 15.10
C PHE A 97 16.75 -3.03 15.89
N PRO A 98 16.30 -3.12 17.17
CA PRO A 98 16.64 -4.22 18.07
C PRO A 98 15.95 -5.56 17.77
N VAL A 99 15.29 -5.70 16.62
CA VAL A 99 14.58 -6.91 16.20
C VAL A 99 15.13 -7.37 14.86
N GLY A 100 15.64 -8.60 14.81
CA GLY A 100 16.07 -9.22 13.57
C GLY A 100 14.86 -9.51 12.67
N ILE A 101 14.83 -8.89 11.48
CA ILE A 101 13.81 -9.13 10.45
C ILE A 101 14.42 -10.07 9.41
N VAL A 102 13.94 -11.31 9.31
CA VAL A 102 14.35 -12.24 8.25
C VAL A 102 13.22 -12.33 7.24
N ILE A 103 13.24 -11.48 6.21
CA ILE A 103 12.17 -11.44 5.21
C ILE A 103 12.16 -12.74 4.41
N ARG A 104 11.08 -13.52 4.55
CA ARG A 104 10.78 -14.69 3.72
C ARG A 104 10.12 -14.25 2.42
N TYR A 105 10.95 -13.89 1.44
CA TYR A 105 10.47 -13.34 0.17
C TYR A 105 9.55 -14.31 -0.57
N GLU A 106 9.79 -15.62 -0.45
CA GLU A 106 8.98 -16.69 -1.01
C GLU A 106 7.52 -16.66 -0.52
N GLU A 107 7.26 -16.24 0.72
CA GLU A 107 5.91 -16.18 1.29
C GLU A 107 5.14 -14.93 0.85
N ILE A 108 5.86 -13.84 0.55
CA ILE A 108 5.26 -12.53 0.23
C ILE A 108 5.21 -12.25 -1.26
N GLU A 109 6.07 -12.89 -2.06
CA GLU A 109 6.16 -12.69 -3.51
C GLU A 109 4.80 -12.84 -4.21
N PRO A 110 3.98 -13.88 -3.97
CA PRO A 110 2.68 -14.01 -4.63
C PRO A 110 1.70 -12.90 -4.23
N ILE A 111 1.83 -12.34 -3.04
CA ILE A 111 0.99 -11.22 -2.56
C ILE A 111 1.43 -9.93 -3.25
N ARG A 112 2.74 -9.69 -3.31
CA ARG A 112 3.34 -8.51 -3.93
C ARG A 112 3.07 -8.43 -5.42
N LEU A 113 3.26 -9.52 -6.17
CA LEU A 113 2.96 -9.57 -7.60
C LEU A 113 1.48 -9.25 -7.87
N ARG A 114 0.56 -9.75 -7.04
CA ARG A 114 -0.87 -9.42 -7.13
C ARG A 114 -1.13 -7.94 -6.88
N ARG A 115 -0.48 -7.34 -5.87
CA ARG A 115 -0.59 -5.92 -5.53
C ARG A 115 -0.06 -5.03 -6.65
N ILE A 116 1.15 -5.33 -7.15
CA ILE A 116 1.80 -4.63 -8.27
C ILE A 116 0.91 -4.71 -9.51
N GLY A 117 0.44 -5.90 -9.89
CA GLY A 117 -0.41 -6.06 -11.07
C GLY A 117 -1.73 -5.30 -11.00
N ARG A 118 -2.38 -5.29 -9.82
CA ARG A 118 -3.62 -4.52 -9.61
C ARG A 118 -3.37 -3.01 -9.67
N LEU A 119 -2.33 -2.53 -8.99
CA LEU A 119 -1.97 -1.11 -8.98
C LEU A 119 -1.59 -0.64 -10.39
N TYR A 120 -0.76 -1.42 -11.10
CA TYR A 120 -0.34 -1.13 -12.47
C TYR A 120 -1.55 -0.98 -13.40
N ARG A 121 -2.44 -1.96 -13.42
CA ARG A 121 -3.64 -1.92 -14.28
C ARG A 121 -4.51 -0.72 -13.95
N ALA A 122 -4.76 -0.46 -12.66
CA ALA A 122 -5.54 0.71 -12.25
C ALA A 122 -4.89 2.01 -12.69
N ALA A 123 -3.58 2.15 -12.47
CA ALA A 123 -2.82 3.35 -12.84
C ALA A 123 -2.84 3.61 -14.34
N GLN A 124 -2.63 2.58 -15.16
CA GLN A 124 -2.69 2.69 -16.62
C GLN A 124 -4.06 3.24 -17.06
N MET A 125 -5.14 2.62 -16.59
CA MET A 125 -6.51 3.03 -16.94
C MET A 125 -6.83 4.46 -16.51
N ILE A 126 -6.35 4.88 -15.34
CA ILE A 126 -6.56 6.24 -14.82
C ILE A 126 -5.76 7.27 -15.61
N VAL A 127 -4.50 6.97 -15.95
CA VAL A 127 -3.62 7.87 -16.69
C VAL A 127 -4.10 8.05 -18.13
N GLU A 128 -4.54 6.97 -18.79
CA GLU A 128 -5.11 7.02 -20.15
C GLU A 128 -6.33 7.96 -20.22
N ASP A 129 -7.26 7.85 -19.26
CA ASP A 129 -8.47 8.68 -19.21
C ASP A 129 -8.19 10.12 -18.71
N TRP A 130 -7.03 10.38 -18.09
CA TRP A 130 -6.75 11.66 -17.42
C TRP A 130 -6.83 12.87 -18.34
N SER A 131 -6.20 12.78 -19.50
CA SER A 131 -6.15 13.87 -20.48
C SER A 131 -7.50 14.08 -21.16
N GLN A 132 -8.24 13.00 -21.42
CA GLN A 132 -9.53 13.02 -22.11
C GLN A 132 -10.64 13.61 -21.23
N GLN A 133 -10.55 13.41 -19.92
CA GLN A 133 -11.60 13.80 -18.97
C GLN A 133 -11.32 15.13 -18.25
N GLY A 134 -10.21 15.81 -18.57
CA GLY A 134 -9.89 17.12 -18.00
C GLY A 134 -9.48 17.11 -16.53
N GLY A 135 -9.09 15.95 -15.97
CA GLY A 135 -8.55 15.86 -14.61
C GLY A 135 -8.74 14.51 -13.91
N GLY A 136 -7.96 14.28 -12.84
CA GLY A 136 -7.88 12.97 -12.18
C GLY A 136 -9.18 12.49 -11.54
N ARG A 137 -9.97 13.40 -10.97
CA ARG A 137 -11.28 13.03 -10.40
C ARG A 137 -12.27 12.61 -11.48
N ALA A 138 -12.24 13.27 -12.63
CA ALA A 138 -13.09 12.91 -13.76
C ALA A 138 -12.66 11.57 -14.37
N ALA A 139 -11.36 11.33 -14.50
CA ALA A 139 -10.80 10.05 -14.96
C ALA A 139 -11.12 8.88 -14.02
N LEU A 140 -11.05 9.09 -12.70
CA LEU A 140 -11.48 8.07 -11.75
C LEU A 140 -12.97 7.73 -11.87
N ARG A 141 -13.82 8.74 -12.12
CA ARG A 141 -15.27 8.57 -12.27
C ARG A 141 -15.67 7.99 -13.63
N SER A 142 -14.92 8.27 -14.69
CA SER A 142 -15.15 7.65 -16.01
C SER A 142 -14.80 6.18 -15.97
N ARG A 143 -13.76 5.81 -15.22
CA ARG A 143 -13.25 4.44 -15.21
C ARG A 143 -13.91 3.52 -14.20
N PHE A 144 -14.28 4.04 -13.04
CA PHE A 144 -14.82 3.25 -11.94
C PHE A 144 -16.12 3.85 -11.43
N THR A 145 -17.11 2.99 -11.25
CA THR A 145 -18.23 3.30 -10.37
C THR A 145 -17.72 3.49 -8.93
N ARG A 146 -18.57 4.07 -8.06
CA ARG A 146 -18.25 4.21 -6.64
C ARG A 146 -17.88 2.87 -5.99
N GLY A 147 -18.64 1.81 -6.27
CA GLY A 147 -18.41 0.48 -5.71
C GLY A 147 -17.13 -0.19 -6.23
N GLU A 148 -16.81 0.00 -7.51
CA GLU A 148 -15.56 -0.53 -8.08
C GLU A 148 -14.33 0.20 -7.52
N LEU A 149 -14.39 1.53 -7.37
CA LEU A 149 -13.30 2.28 -6.77
C LEU A 149 -13.09 1.93 -5.30
N GLU A 150 -14.18 1.75 -4.55
CA GLU A 150 -14.13 1.26 -3.17
C GLU A 150 -13.45 -0.11 -3.10
N THR A 151 -13.91 -1.07 -3.92
CA THR A 151 -13.32 -2.42 -3.98
C THR A 151 -11.84 -2.37 -4.37
N LEU A 152 -11.46 -1.54 -5.35
CA LEU A 152 -10.08 -1.40 -5.78
C LEU A 152 -9.18 -0.92 -4.64
N VAL A 153 -9.57 0.17 -3.96
CA VAL A 153 -8.79 0.73 -2.85
C VAL A 153 -8.72 -0.27 -1.69
N TYR A 154 -9.84 -0.91 -1.38
CA TYR A 154 -9.89 -1.94 -0.34
C TYR A 154 -8.95 -3.10 -0.64
N ASP A 155 -8.99 -3.66 -1.87
CA ASP A 155 -8.17 -4.79 -2.28
C ASP A 155 -6.67 -4.46 -2.21
N LEU A 156 -6.26 -3.25 -2.64
CA LEU A 156 -4.87 -2.81 -2.55
C LEU A 156 -4.37 -2.71 -1.10
N LEU A 157 -5.20 -2.18 -0.20
CA LEU A 157 -4.88 -2.06 1.23
C LEU A 157 -4.95 -3.42 1.94
N GLN A 158 -5.86 -4.30 1.55
CA GLN A 158 -5.96 -5.67 2.06
C GLN A 158 -4.71 -6.48 1.67
N LEU A 159 -4.25 -6.38 0.43
CA LEU A 159 -3.00 -7.04 0.00
C LEU A 159 -1.79 -6.54 0.81
N TYR A 160 -1.73 -5.25 1.11
CA TYR A 160 -0.72 -4.70 2.00
C TYR A 160 -0.83 -5.22 3.44
N ALA A 161 -2.06 -5.37 3.97
CA ALA A 161 -2.28 -5.99 5.28
C ALA A 161 -1.85 -7.46 5.32
N LEU A 162 -2.14 -8.23 4.27
CA LEU A 162 -1.71 -9.63 4.13
C LEU A 162 -0.19 -9.74 4.07
N GLU A 163 0.48 -8.87 3.31
CA GLU A 163 1.94 -8.80 3.28
C GLU A 163 2.50 -8.50 4.68
N THR A 164 1.97 -7.50 5.38
CA THR A 164 2.39 -7.14 6.74
C THR A 164 2.20 -8.30 7.71
N GLN A 165 1.11 -9.06 7.59
CA GLN A 165 0.85 -10.25 8.39
C GLN A 165 1.84 -11.38 8.09
N ALA A 166 2.18 -11.61 6.82
CA ALA A 166 3.21 -12.59 6.44
C ALA A 166 4.59 -12.17 6.99
N LEU A 167 4.94 -10.89 6.90
CA LEU A 167 6.17 -10.32 7.47
C LEU A 167 6.21 -10.41 9.01
N SER A 168 5.08 -10.31 9.69
CA SER A 168 5.05 -10.45 11.16
C SER A 168 5.50 -11.84 11.64
N ARG A 169 5.29 -12.88 10.82
CA ARG A 169 5.78 -14.26 11.09
C ARG A 169 7.29 -14.39 10.89
N SER A 170 7.88 -13.46 10.14
CA SER A 170 9.30 -13.36 9.83
C SER A 170 10.12 -12.64 10.92
N LEU A 171 9.46 -12.05 11.92
CA LEU A 171 10.12 -11.43 13.08
C LEU A 171 10.64 -12.50 14.04
N ARG A 172 11.94 -12.48 14.32
CA ARG A 172 12.56 -13.32 15.34
C ARG A 172 12.37 -12.67 16.72
N LEU A 173 11.53 -13.29 17.54
CA LEU A 173 11.43 -12.98 18.96
C LEU A 173 11.92 -14.20 19.77
N PRO A 174 12.45 -14.01 20.99
CA PRO A 174 12.74 -15.12 21.90
C PRO A 174 11.54 -16.07 22.01
N GLY A 175 11.78 -17.38 21.97
CA GLY A 175 10.72 -18.40 21.77
C GLY A 175 9.52 -18.31 22.71
N LEU A 176 9.73 -17.86 23.96
CA LEU A 176 8.68 -17.65 24.97
C LEU A 176 7.67 -16.55 24.58
N LEU A 177 8.02 -15.64 23.66
CA LEU A 177 7.16 -14.54 23.20
C LEU A 177 6.41 -14.87 21.89
N THR A 178 6.50 -16.10 21.39
CA THR A 178 5.84 -16.51 20.14
C THR A 178 4.31 -16.37 20.18
N PRO A 179 3.59 -16.78 21.24
CA PRO A 179 2.13 -16.61 21.31
C PRO A 179 1.72 -15.12 21.34
N LEU A 180 2.53 -14.29 22.01
CA LEU A 180 2.33 -12.84 22.05
C LEU A 180 2.50 -12.22 20.66
N ARG A 181 3.52 -12.64 19.91
CA ARG A 181 3.76 -12.21 18.52
C ARG A 181 2.54 -12.47 17.64
N GLU A 182 1.96 -13.68 17.72
CA GLU A 182 0.80 -14.04 16.91
C GLU A 182 -0.46 -13.27 17.31
N GLY A 183 -0.65 -13.04 18.61
CA GLY A 183 -1.73 -12.19 19.12
C GLY A 183 -1.64 -10.77 18.55
N ILE A 184 -0.43 -10.17 18.61
CA ILE A 184 -0.16 -8.83 18.05
C ILE A 184 -0.38 -8.83 16.53
N ALA A 185 0.13 -9.82 15.81
CA ALA A 185 -0.03 -9.95 14.36
C ALA A 185 -1.50 -10.06 13.93
N ARG A 186 -2.31 -10.87 14.64
CA ARG A 186 -3.75 -10.99 14.38
C ARG A 186 -4.50 -9.70 14.68
N SER A 187 -4.16 -9.03 15.78
CA SER A 187 -4.74 -7.73 16.14
C SER A 187 -4.39 -6.66 15.10
N LEU A 188 -3.12 -6.60 14.70
CA LEU A 188 -2.63 -5.72 13.63
C LEU A 188 -3.39 -5.95 12.33
N TYR A 189 -3.47 -7.19 11.87
CA TYR A 189 -4.18 -7.53 10.65
C TYR A 189 -5.65 -7.09 10.71
N ARG A 190 -6.36 -7.37 11.82
CA ARG A 190 -7.76 -6.95 11.98
C ARG A 190 -7.92 -5.44 11.91
N VAL A 191 -7.10 -4.69 12.66
CA VAL A 191 -7.13 -3.21 12.64
C VAL A 191 -6.83 -2.67 11.24
N MET A 192 -5.89 -3.28 10.53
CA MET A 192 -5.53 -2.96 9.15
C MET A 192 -6.71 -3.16 8.19
N ILE A 193 -7.43 -4.27 8.28
CA ILE A 193 -8.60 -4.56 7.43
C ILE A 193 -9.77 -3.60 7.72
N ASP A 194 -10.09 -3.37 8.99
CA ASP A 194 -11.17 -2.44 9.35
C ASP A 194 -10.88 -1.01 8.88
N THR A 195 -9.62 -0.59 9.01
CA THR A 195 -9.16 0.72 8.54
C THR A 195 -9.21 0.81 7.02
N ALA A 196 -8.86 -0.27 6.31
CA ALA A 196 -8.91 -0.33 4.85
C ALA A 196 -10.35 -0.15 4.36
N GLY A 197 -11.31 -0.88 4.93
CA GLY A 197 -12.72 -0.79 4.53
C GLY A 197 -13.36 0.57 4.81
N ARG A 198 -12.99 1.24 5.91
CA ARG A 198 -13.43 2.62 6.17
C ARG A 198 -12.81 3.62 5.19
N LEU A 199 -11.51 3.54 4.98
CA LEU A 199 -10.81 4.48 4.11
C LEU A 199 -11.22 4.32 2.64
N ALA A 200 -11.39 3.10 2.15
CA ALA A 200 -11.85 2.82 0.80
C ALA A 200 -13.22 3.46 0.51
N ARG A 201 -14.17 3.30 1.44
CA ARG A 201 -15.49 3.97 1.37
C ARG A 201 -15.37 5.48 1.31
N GLU A 202 -14.54 6.06 2.16
CA GLU A 202 -14.32 7.51 2.19
C GLU A 202 -13.72 8.01 0.87
N VAL A 203 -12.68 7.36 0.37
CA VAL A 203 -12.03 7.69 -0.90
C VAL A 203 -13.04 7.66 -2.05
N ALA A 204 -13.77 6.55 -2.18
CA ALA A 204 -14.78 6.40 -3.22
C ALA A 204 -15.87 7.47 -3.12
N THR A 205 -16.31 7.79 -1.90
CA THR A 205 -17.31 8.85 -1.64
C THR A 205 -16.79 10.24 -2.00
N VAL A 206 -15.54 10.56 -1.64
CA VAL A 206 -14.92 11.86 -1.96
C VAL A 206 -14.79 12.02 -3.47
N VAL A 207 -14.38 10.98 -4.20
CA VAL A 207 -14.25 11.03 -5.67
C VAL A 207 -15.62 11.20 -6.34
N HIS A 208 -16.65 10.51 -5.87
CA HIS A 208 -17.98 10.50 -6.48
C HIS A 208 -18.94 11.58 -5.97
N ARG A 209 -18.55 12.39 -4.99
CA ARG A 209 -19.39 13.49 -4.52
C ARG A 209 -19.70 14.44 -5.70
N PRO A 210 -20.93 14.95 -5.85
CA PRO A 210 -21.19 16.05 -6.76
C PRO A 210 -20.32 17.25 -6.36
N GLY A 211 -19.70 17.93 -7.32
CA GLY A 211 -19.11 19.24 -7.04
C GLY A 211 -20.22 20.18 -6.58
N ARG A 212 -19.97 20.99 -5.55
CA ARG A 212 -20.78 22.19 -5.37
C ARG A 212 -20.42 23.10 -6.55
N ASN A 213 -21.35 23.29 -7.47
CA ASN A 213 -21.31 24.41 -8.40
C ASN A 213 -21.35 25.72 -7.60
#